data_AF-A0A7V4Q740-F1
#
_entry.id   AF-A0A7V4Q740-F1
#
_cell.length_a   1.000
_cell.length_b   1.000
_cell.length_c   1.000
_cell.angle_alpha   90.00
_cell.angle_beta   90.00
_cell.angle_gamma   90.00
#
_symmetry.space_group_name_H-M   'P 1'
#
loop_
_entity.id
_entity.type
_entity.pdbx_description
1 polymer ?
#
loop_
_entity_poly.entity_id
_entity_poly.type
_entity_poly.pdbx_seq_one_letter_code
_entity_poly.pdbx_strand_id
1 'polypeptide(L)'
;MDGTILYPPAAGYEPWHHFAGVLLVILLAVLQGRVGRIGTCWQICWALPGTLLHELSHLVVAAVTGARPVGFSIVPRRQGEGGSKGRWVLGSVTISRLGPLSALPSALAPLALNGVAYYLYLGWAGWFPQDLPHTLLMYAAVYLFCYSSIPSGQDLKVALSS
;
A
#
# COMPACT_ATOMS: atom_id res chain seq x y z
N MET A 1 26.80 -14.43 41.29
CA MET A 1 26.12 -13.12 41.34
C MET A 1 26.14 -12.61 39.92
N ASP A 2 25.18 -13.06 39.11
CA ASP A 2 25.19 -12.78 37.68
C ASP A 2 24.36 -11.53 37.42
N GLY A 3 25.07 -10.42 37.29
CA GLY A 3 24.55 -9.10 36.98
C GLY A 3 24.12 -8.99 35.52
N THR A 4 23.08 -9.73 35.13
CA THR A 4 22.31 -9.41 33.92
C THR A 4 21.66 -8.05 34.14
N ILE A 5 22.33 -6.99 33.67
CA ILE A 5 21.69 -5.71 33.44
C ILE A 5 20.69 -5.94 32.31
N LEU A 6 19.48 -6.37 32.68
CA LEU A 6 18.31 -6.25 31.84
C LEU A 6 18.09 -4.75 31.71
N TYR A 7 18.52 -4.17 30.59
CA TYR A 7 18.01 -2.86 30.20
C TYR A 7 16.49 -2.95 30.29
N PRO A 8 15.83 -2.10 31.11
CA PRO A 8 14.38 -2.10 31.11
C PRO A 8 13.93 -1.86 29.67
N PRO A 9 12.92 -2.60 29.18
CA PRO A 9 12.34 -2.30 27.88
C PRO A 9 12.02 -0.79 27.83
N ALA A 10 12.21 -0.17 26.66
CA ALA A 10 11.90 1.24 26.49
C ALA A 10 10.49 1.51 27.05
N ALA A 11 10.33 2.57 27.84
CA ALA A 11 9.12 2.80 28.62
C ALA A 11 7.85 2.62 27.76
N GLY A 12 6.98 1.69 28.17
CA GLY A 12 5.73 1.39 27.46
C GLY A 12 5.80 0.23 26.46
N TYR A 13 6.96 -0.38 26.20
CA TYR A 13 7.06 -1.58 25.37
C TYR A 13 6.52 -2.81 26.10
N GLU A 14 5.50 -3.43 25.52
CA GLU A 14 4.95 -4.70 25.96
C GLU A 14 4.84 -5.67 24.78
N PRO A 15 5.34 -6.92 24.89
CA PRO A 15 5.32 -7.88 23.77
C PRO A 15 3.92 -8.14 23.19
N TRP A 16 2.88 -8.04 24.01
CA TRP A 16 1.50 -8.24 23.58
C TRP A 16 0.98 -7.12 22.67
N HIS A 17 1.61 -5.93 22.63
CA HIS A 17 1.29 -4.87 21.67
C HIS A 17 1.47 -5.35 20.22
N HIS A 18 2.55 -6.09 19.95
CA HIS A 18 2.80 -6.67 18.64
C HIS A 18 1.79 -7.77 18.28
N PHE A 19 1.39 -8.59 19.26
CA PHE A 19 0.31 -9.56 19.08
C PHE A 19 -1.01 -8.88 18.70
N ALA A 20 -1.37 -7.80 19.39
CA ALA A 20 -2.54 -6.99 19.05
C ALA A 20 -2.41 -6.37 17.64
N GLY A 21 -1.21 -5.92 17.26
CA GLY A 21 -0.91 -5.45 15.91
C GLY A 21 -1.12 -6.51 14.82
N VAL A 22 -0.67 -7.75 15.03
CA VAL A 22 -0.91 -8.86 14.09
C VAL A 22 -2.40 -9.18 13.98
N LEU A 23 -3.12 -9.21 15.10
CA LEU A 23 -4.58 -9.39 15.10
C LEU A 23 -5.28 -8.28 14.31
N LEU A 24 -4.83 -7.03 14.45
CA LEU A 24 -5.34 -5.92 13.68
C LEU A 24 -5.11 -6.10 12.18
N VAL A 25 -3.92 -6.55 11.75
CA VAL A 25 -3.64 -6.84 10.34
C VAL A 25 -4.59 -7.90 9.78
N ILE A 26 -4.80 -9.00 10.53
CA ILE A 26 -5.74 -10.06 10.14
C ILE A 26 -7.15 -9.51 10.03
N LEU A 27 -7.58 -8.70 11.00
CA LEU A 27 -8.89 -8.06 10.99
C LEU A 27 -9.06 -7.15 9.76
N LEU A 28 -8.09 -6.30 9.45
CA LEU A 28 -8.12 -5.41 8.29
C LEU A 28 -8.19 -6.19 6.98
N ALA A 29 -7.40 -7.27 6.84
CA ALA A 29 -7.42 -8.15 5.67
C ALA A 29 -8.80 -8.82 5.48
N VAL A 30 -9.40 -9.31 6.58
CA VAL A 30 -10.74 -9.90 6.55
C VAL A 30 -11.78 -8.83 6.19
N LEU A 31 -11.74 -7.66 6.83
CA LEU A 31 -12.68 -6.57 6.56
C LEU A 31 -12.63 -6.16 5.10
N GLN A 32 -11.45 -6.01 4.52
CA GLN A 32 -11.28 -5.68 3.12
C GLN A 32 -11.98 -6.66 2.18
N GLY A 33 -11.87 -7.97 2.43
CA GLY A 33 -12.59 -8.99 1.66
C GLY A 33 -14.11 -8.96 1.86
N ARG A 34 -14.59 -8.35 2.94
CA ARG A 34 -16.02 -8.22 3.27
C ARG A 34 -16.65 -6.90 2.82
N VAL A 35 -15.87 -5.83 2.75
CA VAL A 35 -16.33 -4.48 2.40
C VAL A 35 -17.03 -4.44 1.04
N GLY A 36 -16.56 -5.23 0.06
CA GLY A 36 -17.21 -5.35 -1.25
C GLY A 36 -18.61 -5.98 -1.23
N ARG A 37 -19.02 -6.61 -0.13
CA ARG A 37 -20.37 -7.18 0.06
C ARG A 37 -21.37 -6.19 0.67
N ILE A 38 -20.90 -5.11 1.29
CA ILE A 38 -21.73 -4.14 2.01
C ILE A 38 -22.25 -3.06 1.04
N GLY A 39 -21.48 -2.74 0.01
CA GLY A 39 -21.90 -1.83 -1.05
C GLY A 39 -20.72 -1.17 -1.75
N THR A 40 -20.92 -0.81 -3.02
CA THR A 40 -19.89 -0.24 -3.90
C THR A 40 -19.27 1.05 -3.35
N CYS A 41 -20.06 1.92 -2.72
CA CYS A 41 -19.56 3.16 -2.13
C CYS A 41 -18.54 2.91 -1.02
N TRP A 42 -18.86 1.99 -0.09
CA TRP A 42 -17.97 1.63 1.01
C TRP A 42 -16.69 0.97 0.52
N GLN A 43 -16.79 0.15 -0.53
CA GLN A 43 -15.63 -0.43 -1.20
C GLN A 43 -14.71 0.62 -1.81
N ILE A 44 -15.27 1.64 -2.46
CA ILE A 44 -14.49 2.75 -2.99
C ILE A 44 -13.76 3.46 -1.86
N CYS A 45 -14.46 3.91 -0.82
CA CYS A 45 -13.85 4.66 0.30
C CYS A 45 -12.72 3.87 0.99
N TRP A 46 -12.89 2.57 1.18
CA TRP A 46 -11.86 1.71 1.78
C TRP A 46 -10.64 1.52 0.86
N ALA A 47 -10.85 1.38 -0.45
CA ALA A 47 -9.79 1.13 -1.41
C ALA A 47 -9.04 2.39 -1.86
N LEU A 48 -9.62 3.59 -1.67
CA LEU A 48 -9.05 4.86 -2.11
C LEU A 48 -7.64 5.13 -1.57
N PRO A 49 -7.34 5.01 -0.26
CA PRO A 49 -5.99 5.26 0.25
C PRO A 49 -4.95 4.33 -0.40
N GLY A 50 -5.30 3.05 -0.59
CA GLY A 50 -4.38 2.10 -1.21
C GLY A 50 -4.19 2.35 -2.70
N THR A 51 -5.26 2.70 -3.40
CA THR A 51 -5.21 3.08 -4.82
C THR A 51 -4.35 4.33 -5.02
N LEU A 52 -4.48 5.32 -4.14
CA LEU A 52 -3.66 6.52 -4.15
C LEU A 52 -2.16 6.18 -4.04
N LEU A 53 -1.76 5.38 -3.05
CA LEU A 53 -0.36 4.97 -2.89
C LEU A 53 0.16 4.18 -4.09
N HIS A 54 -0.67 3.30 -4.64
CA HIS A 54 -0.37 2.51 -5.82
C HIS A 54 -0.06 3.40 -7.04
N GLU A 55 -0.96 4.33 -7.36
CA GLU A 55 -0.78 5.25 -8.48
C GLU A 55 0.38 6.24 -8.26
N LEU A 56 0.59 6.67 -7.00
CA LEU A 56 1.76 7.49 -6.65
C LEU A 56 3.09 6.74 -6.87
N SER A 57 3.13 5.43 -6.62
CA SER A 57 4.33 4.64 -6.86
C SER A 57 4.72 4.65 -8.34
N HIS A 58 3.74 4.47 -9.23
CA HIS A 58 3.92 4.59 -10.68
C HIS A 58 4.45 5.97 -11.06
N LEU A 59 3.88 7.04 -10.49
CA LEU A 59 4.31 8.41 -10.74
C LEU A 59 5.76 8.65 -10.32
N VAL A 60 6.14 8.21 -9.11
CA VAL A 60 7.49 8.39 -8.56
C VAL A 60 8.51 7.61 -9.39
N VAL A 61 8.24 6.34 -9.68
CA VAL A 61 9.17 5.52 -10.46
C VAL A 61 9.27 6.01 -11.91
N ALA A 62 8.16 6.44 -12.52
CA ALA A 62 8.19 7.07 -13.83
C ALA A 62 9.08 8.32 -13.84
N ALA A 63 8.93 9.21 -12.84
CA ALA A 63 9.76 10.41 -12.73
C ALA A 63 11.25 10.09 -12.56
N VAL A 64 11.59 9.11 -11.71
CA VAL A 64 12.99 8.70 -11.46
C VAL A 64 13.60 8.02 -12.69
N THR A 65 12.81 7.26 -13.45
CA THR A 65 13.27 6.57 -14.68
C THR A 65 13.22 7.45 -15.92
N GLY A 66 12.84 8.73 -15.79
CA GLY A 66 12.75 9.69 -16.89
C GLY A 66 11.54 9.48 -17.81
N ALA A 67 10.60 8.60 -17.43
CA ALA A 67 9.32 8.46 -18.10
C ALA A 67 8.44 9.69 -17.80
N ARG A 68 7.65 10.13 -18.79
CA ARG A 68 6.83 11.35 -18.67
C ARG A 68 5.37 10.99 -18.32
N PRO A 69 4.95 11.08 -17.04
CA PRO A 69 3.54 10.97 -16.69
C PRO A 69 2.78 12.16 -17.29
N VAL A 70 1.68 11.87 -17.99
CA VAL A 70 0.82 12.88 -18.64
C VAL A 70 -0.59 12.90 -18.10
N GLY A 71 -0.94 11.95 -17.22
CA GLY A 71 -2.24 11.91 -16.56
C GLY A 71 -2.15 11.18 -15.23
N PHE A 72 -2.86 11.70 -14.24
CA PHE A 72 -3.06 11.09 -12.92
C PHE A 72 -4.50 11.35 -12.52
N SER A 73 -5.25 10.30 -12.17
CA SER A 73 -6.63 10.40 -11.72
C SER A 73 -6.86 9.45 -10.55
N ILE A 74 -7.59 9.92 -9.54
CA ILE A 74 -8.05 9.13 -8.37
C ILE A 74 -9.59 9.18 -8.29
N VAL A 75 -10.25 9.80 -9.27
CA VAL A 75 -11.70 9.91 -9.27
C VAL A 75 -12.28 8.61 -9.80
N PRO A 76 -13.12 7.90 -9.02
CA PRO A 76 -13.73 6.67 -9.48
C PRO A 76 -14.53 6.91 -10.76
N ARG A 77 -14.18 6.20 -11.83
CA ARG A 77 -14.92 6.24 -13.10
C ARG A 77 -15.44 4.86 -13.43
N ARG A 78 -16.68 4.79 -13.90
CA ARG A 78 -17.29 3.54 -14.35
C ARG A 78 -16.86 3.30 -15.80
N GLN A 79 -16.19 2.19 -16.07
CA GLN A 79 -15.94 1.74 -17.44
C GLN A 79 -17.13 0.92 -17.94
N GLY A 80 -17.74 1.38 -19.05
CA GLY A 80 -18.85 0.75 -19.75
C GLY A 80 -20.17 1.53 -19.61
N GLU A 81 -20.50 2.33 -20.62
CA GLU A 81 -21.88 2.79 -20.86
C GLU A 81 -22.63 1.68 -21.60
N GLY A 82 -23.50 0.95 -20.90
CA GLY A 82 -24.42 -0.01 -21.54
C GLY A 82 -24.33 -1.42 -20.97
N GLY A 83 -25.26 -1.74 -20.06
CA GLY A 83 -25.83 -3.09 -19.86
C GLY A 83 -24.95 -4.21 -19.27
N SER A 84 -23.63 -4.20 -19.43
CA SER A 84 -22.74 -5.22 -18.86
C SER A 84 -22.12 -4.69 -17.57
N LYS A 85 -21.97 -5.54 -16.55
CA LYS A 85 -21.47 -5.21 -15.19
C LYS A 85 -20.24 -4.26 -15.24
N GLY A 86 -20.50 -2.96 -15.22
CA GLY A 86 -19.47 -1.93 -15.39
C GLY A 86 -18.40 -2.04 -14.32
N ARG A 87 -17.14 -2.14 -14.74
CA ARG A 87 -15.98 -2.20 -13.84
C ARG A 87 -15.69 -0.78 -13.32
N TRP A 88 -15.48 -0.63 -12.02
CA TRP A 88 -15.05 0.63 -11.44
C TRP A 88 -13.53 0.75 -11.53
N VAL A 89 -13.06 1.81 -12.16
CA VAL A 89 -11.65 2.21 -12.17
C VAL A 89 -11.51 3.27 -11.09
N LEU A 90 -10.76 2.97 -10.03
CA LEU A 90 -10.62 3.83 -8.85
C LEU A 90 -9.52 4.89 -9.02
N GLY A 91 -8.51 4.58 -9.82
CA GLY A 91 -7.43 5.48 -10.16
C GLY A 91 -6.75 5.03 -11.46
N SER A 92 -5.98 5.94 -12.05
CA SER A 92 -5.17 5.64 -13.23
C SER A 92 -4.04 6.65 -13.40
N VAL A 93 -2.84 6.15 -13.68
CA VAL A 93 -1.71 6.93 -14.20
C VAL A 93 -1.47 6.61 -15.68
N THR A 94 -1.34 7.67 -16.48
CA THR A 94 -1.00 7.59 -17.89
C THR A 94 0.42 8.08 -18.11
N ILE A 95 1.27 7.24 -18.71
CA ILE A 95 2.67 7.55 -19.02
C ILE A 95 2.83 7.66 -20.53
N SER A 96 3.27 8.82 -21.03
CA SER A 96 3.36 9.11 -22.48
C SER A 96 4.65 8.66 -23.16
N ARG A 97 5.71 8.47 -22.38
CA ARG A 97 7.03 8.03 -22.87
C ARG A 97 7.49 6.83 -22.06
N LEU A 98 6.95 5.67 -22.40
CA LEU A 98 7.45 4.39 -21.90
C LEU A 98 8.58 3.95 -22.83
N GLY A 99 9.82 4.09 -22.38
CA GLY A 99 10.97 3.47 -23.06
C GLY A 99 11.13 2.03 -22.56
N PRO A 100 11.80 1.14 -23.31
CA PRO A 100 12.03 -0.25 -22.87
C PRO A 100 12.75 -0.33 -21.51
N LEU A 101 13.65 0.62 -21.21
CA LEU A 101 14.33 0.70 -19.92
C LEU A 101 13.47 1.24 -18.76
N SER A 102 12.39 1.98 -19.05
CA SER A 102 11.48 2.51 -18.03
C SER A 102 10.19 1.72 -17.89
N ALA A 103 9.84 0.86 -18.87
CA ALA A 103 8.60 0.11 -18.89
C ALA A 103 8.49 -0.92 -17.76
N LEU A 104 9.51 -1.76 -17.57
CA LEU A 104 9.52 -2.78 -16.52
C LEU A 104 9.57 -2.18 -15.10
N PRO A 105 10.45 -1.20 -14.80
CA PRO A 105 10.45 -0.53 -13.50
C PRO A 105 9.14 0.21 -13.22
N SER A 106 8.57 0.92 -14.19
CA SER A 106 7.28 1.57 -14.02
C SER A 106 6.18 0.54 -13.77
N ALA A 107 6.11 -0.55 -14.53
CA ALA A 107 5.09 -1.59 -14.32
C ALA A 107 5.19 -2.25 -12.93
N LEU A 108 6.40 -2.45 -12.40
CA LEU A 108 6.62 -3.04 -11.08
C LEU A 108 6.74 -2.00 -9.95
N ALA A 109 6.49 -0.72 -10.24
CA ALA A 109 6.62 0.37 -9.26
C ALA A 109 5.88 0.15 -7.93
N PRO A 110 4.67 -0.44 -7.91
CA PRO A 110 3.96 -0.71 -6.66
C PRO A 110 4.74 -1.61 -5.70
N LEU A 111 5.59 -2.50 -6.20
CA LEU A 111 6.39 -3.38 -5.34
C LEU A 111 7.37 -2.60 -4.45
N ALA A 112 7.81 -1.42 -4.88
CA ALA A 112 8.67 -0.54 -4.07
C ALA A 112 8.01 -0.11 -2.75
N LEU A 113 6.68 -0.13 -2.67
CA LEU A 113 5.94 0.16 -1.44
C LEU A 113 6.24 -0.87 -0.33
N ASN A 114 6.64 -2.11 -0.65
CA ASN A 114 7.11 -3.06 0.37
C ASN A 114 8.44 -2.63 1.00
N GLY A 115 9.33 -2.02 0.21
CA GLY A 115 10.55 -1.42 0.74
C GLY A 115 10.22 -0.29 1.72
N VAL A 116 9.26 0.56 1.37
CA VAL A 116 8.77 1.62 2.27
C VAL A 116 8.16 1.04 3.53
N ALA A 117 7.32 0.01 3.43
CA ALA A 117 6.74 -0.69 4.58
C ALA A 117 7.83 -1.24 5.52
N TYR A 118 8.88 -1.83 4.96
CA TYR A 118 10.02 -2.35 5.72
C TYR A 118 10.77 -1.23 6.46
N TYR A 119 11.08 -0.11 5.79
CA TYR A 119 11.74 1.02 6.45
C TYR A 119 10.86 1.68 7.52
N LEU A 120 9.55 1.77 7.30
CA LEU A 120 8.59 2.22 8.31
C LEU A 120 8.66 1.33 9.55
N TYR A 121 8.64 0.01 9.37
CA TYR A 121 8.72 -0.95 10.48
C TYR A 121 10.03 -0.81 11.27
N LEU A 122 11.18 -0.71 10.58
CA LEU A 122 12.48 -0.57 11.23
C LEU A 122 12.65 0.76 11.97
N GLY A 123 12.18 1.86 11.38
CA GLY A 123 12.37 3.21 11.92
C GLY A 123 11.36 3.61 12.99
N TRP A 124 10.22 2.90 13.10
CA TRP A 124 9.06 3.33 13.88
C TRP A 124 9.39 3.68 15.34
N ALA A 125 10.12 2.80 16.02
CA ALA A 125 10.47 2.98 17.43
C ALA A 125 11.43 4.16 17.68
N GLY A 126 12.11 4.64 16.63
CA GLY A 126 12.94 5.85 16.71
C GLY A 126 12.13 7.15 16.60
N TRP A 127 10.90 7.08 16.08
CA TRP A 127 10.04 8.26 15.84
C TRP A 127 8.86 8.35 16.80
N PHE A 128 8.38 7.22 17.32
CA PHE A 128 7.18 7.14 18.13
C PHE A 128 7.40 6.34 19.43
N PRO A 129 6.62 6.64 20.49
CA PRO A 129 6.57 5.79 21.68
C PRO A 129 6.17 4.35 21.34
N GLN A 130 6.60 3.39 22.17
CA GLN A 130 6.28 1.97 22.00
C GLN A 130 5.00 1.54 22.73
N ASP A 131 4.07 2.46 22.94
CA ASP A 131 2.76 2.18 23.54
C ASP A 131 1.81 1.48 22.54
N LEU A 132 0.66 1.02 23.04
CA LEU A 132 -0.30 0.29 22.22
C LEU A 132 -0.79 1.09 21.00
N PRO A 133 -1.26 2.36 21.12
CA PRO A 133 -1.81 3.09 19.98
C PRO A 133 -0.81 3.28 18.84
N HIS A 134 0.44 3.64 19.14
CA HIS A 134 1.46 3.83 18.11
C HIS A 134 1.90 2.49 17.50
N THR A 135 1.91 1.41 18.30
CA THR A 135 2.15 0.06 17.77
C THR A 135 1.03 -0.34 16.80
N LEU A 136 -0.24 -0.15 17.16
CA LEU A 136 -1.36 -0.43 16.25
C LEU A 136 -1.31 0.42 14.97
N LEU A 137 -0.95 1.71 15.11
CA LEU A 137 -0.77 2.60 13.97
C LEU A 137 0.35 2.12 13.04
N MET A 138 1.47 1.63 13.57
CA MET A 138 2.55 1.03 12.78
C MET A 138 2.03 -0.12 11.93
N TYR A 139 1.33 -1.09 12.55
CA TYR A 139 0.81 -2.26 11.84
C TYR A 139 -0.27 -1.88 10.82
N ALA A 140 -1.12 -0.90 11.11
CA ALA A 140 -2.09 -0.38 10.15
C ALA A 140 -1.42 0.30 8.95
N ALA A 141 -0.36 1.08 9.19
CA ALA A 141 0.43 1.71 8.13
C ALA A 141 1.15 0.65 7.28
N VAL A 142 1.86 -0.29 7.90
CA VAL A 142 2.54 -1.39 7.21
C VAL A 142 1.55 -2.19 6.37
N TYR A 143 0.38 -2.54 6.91
CA TYR A 143 -0.69 -3.19 6.17
C TYR A 143 -1.11 -2.38 4.94
N LEU A 144 -1.35 -1.08 5.09
CA LEU A 144 -1.76 -0.21 4.00
C LEU A 144 -0.72 -0.21 2.86
N PHE A 145 0.57 -0.08 3.18
CA PHE A 145 1.64 -0.10 2.18
C PHE A 145 1.78 -1.47 1.49
N CYS A 146 1.78 -2.56 2.26
CA CYS A 146 1.83 -3.92 1.71
C CYS A 146 0.62 -4.22 0.82
N TYR A 147 -0.58 -3.85 1.25
CA TYR A 147 -1.78 -4.03 0.44
C TYR A 147 -1.73 -3.23 -0.86
N SER A 148 -1.26 -1.97 -0.80
CA SER A 148 -1.13 -1.09 -1.97
C SER A 148 -0.08 -1.58 -2.97
N SER A 149 0.84 -2.45 -2.54
CA SER A 149 1.94 -2.93 -3.36
C SER A 149 1.56 -4.01 -4.37
N ILE A 150 0.34 -4.57 -4.28
CA ILE A 150 -0.11 -5.67 -5.14
C ILE A 150 -0.27 -5.14 -6.58
N PRO A 151 0.52 -5.63 -7.56
CA PRO A 151 0.42 -5.20 -8.95
C PRO A 151 -0.95 -5.56 -9.53
N SER A 152 -1.51 -4.67 -10.34
CA SER A 152 -2.73 -4.96 -11.08
C SER A 152 -2.44 -5.90 -12.26
N GLY A 153 -3.48 -6.55 -12.79
CA GLY A 153 -3.34 -7.38 -13.99
C GLY A 153 -2.85 -6.60 -15.22
N GLN A 154 -3.13 -5.29 -15.28
CA GLN A 154 -2.62 -4.43 -16.35
C GLN A 154 -1.12 -4.17 -16.18
N ASP A 155 -0.65 -3.97 -14.96
CA ASP A 155 0.77 -3.77 -14.65
C ASP A 155 1.58 -5.00 -15.05
N LEU A 156 1.12 -6.19 -14.68
CA LEU A 156 1.76 -7.45 -15.07
C LEU A 156 1.80 -7.62 -16.59
N LYS A 157 0.73 -7.23 -17.29
CA LYS A 157 0.70 -7.29 -18.76
C LYS A 157 1.77 -6.41 -19.36
N VAL A 158 1.95 -5.19 -18.87
CA VAL A 158 3.00 -4.26 -19.34
C VAL A 158 4.39 -4.80 -19.01
N ALA A 159 4.59 -5.33 -17.79
CA ALA A 159 5.87 -5.90 -17.38
C ALA A 159 6.28 -7.11 -18.24
N LEU A 160 5.33 -7.97 -18.61
CA LEU A 160 5.58 -9.18 -19.41
C LEU A 160 5.62 -8.94 -20.92
N SER A 161 5.16 -7.78 -21.39
CA SER A 161 5.17 -7.41 -22.82
C SER A 161 6.32 -6.48 -23.21
N SER A 162 7.17 -6.11 -22.25
CA SER A 162 8.30 -5.19 -22.45
C SER A 162 9.61 -5.94 -22.72
#